data_AF-A0A2U0DIS4-F1
#
_entry.id   AF-A0A2U0DIS4-F1
#
_cell.length_a   1.000
_cell.length_b   1.000
_cell.length_c   1.000
_cell.angle_alpha   90.00
_cell.angle_beta   90.00
_cell.angle_gamma   90.00
#
_symmetry.space_group_name_H-M   'P 1'
#
loop_
_entity.id
_entity.type
_entity.pdbx_description
1 polymer ?
#
loop_
_entity_poly.entity_id
_entity_poly.type
_entity_poly.pdbx_seq_one_letter_code
_entity_poly.pdbx_strand_id
1 'polypeptide(L)'
;MRKFCTGLFLLVSSFQWICAQETDSLQFKDNADSAMVLKSLPEDKTHQFSYKKLIVPTVLISYGIASLSIDELKTLNSSTQYEISEHKPDHIKLDNYTQFAPAVLVYGLNAFGVKGKHNFRERSIIYGTSMMITSAITIPLKHAVKEERPDHSNRLSFPSGHTAIAFASAQFMFREYKDHNLLLGISGYSLAVFTGVYRILKINTGSET
;
A
#
# COMPACT_ATOMS: atom_id res chain seq x y z
N MET A 1 0.38 -38.58 -6.85
CA MET A 1 -0.21 -37.22 -6.87
C MET A 1 -1.59 -37.11 -6.19
N ARG A 2 -1.90 -37.87 -5.12
CA ARG A 2 -3.25 -37.88 -4.50
C ARG A 2 -3.28 -37.60 -3.00
N LYS A 3 -2.26 -36.90 -2.47
CA LYS A 3 -2.16 -36.54 -1.04
C LYS A 3 -1.96 -35.04 -0.76
N PHE A 4 -1.92 -34.20 -1.81
CA PHE A 4 -1.75 -32.75 -1.67
C PHE A 4 -3.08 -31.96 -1.73
N CYS A 5 -4.16 -32.55 -2.25
CA CYS A 5 -5.47 -31.88 -2.32
C CYS A 5 -6.29 -31.99 -1.04
N THR A 6 -5.99 -32.91 -0.13
CA THR A 6 -6.76 -33.09 1.12
C THR A 6 -6.38 -32.08 2.21
N GLY A 7 -5.19 -31.48 2.14
CA GLY A 7 -4.75 -30.44 3.08
C GLY A 7 -5.39 -29.06 2.82
N LEU A 8 -5.74 -28.77 1.57
CA LEU A 8 -6.36 -27.49 1.19
C LEU A 8 -7.86 -27.44 1.54
N PHE A 9 -8.51 -28.59 1.68
CA PHE A 9 -9.95 -28.67 1.98
C PHE A 9 -10.26 -28.51 3.48
N LEU A 10 -9.30 -28.82 4.37
CA LEU A 10 -9.48 -28.71 5.82
C LEU A 10 -9.24 -27.29 6.39
N LEU A 11 -8.64 -26.39 5.61
CA LEU A 11 -8.47 -24.98 5.99
C LEU A 11 -9.69 -24.12 5.67
N VAL A 12 -10.65 -24.63 4.87
CA VAL A 12 -11.87 -23.89 4.48
C VAL A 12 -13.02 -24.14 5.46
N SER A 13 -13.05 -25.29 6.14
CA SER A 13 -14.14 -25.64 7.07
C SER A 13 -14.09 -24.91 8.42
N SER A 14 -12.96 -24.31 8.79
CA SER A 14 -12.83 -23.52 10.03
C SER A 14 -13.30 -22.06 9.88
N PHE A 15 -13.72 -21.64 8.68
CA PHE A 15 -14.12 -20.25 8.40
C PHE A 15 -15.63 -19.98 8.49
N GLN A 16 -16.46 -21.01 8.75
CA GLN A 16 -17.92 -20.89 8.69
C GLN A 16 -18.60 -20.43 9.99
N TRP A 17 -17.86 -20.05 11.03
CA TRP A 17 -18.44 -19.72 12.34
C TRP A 17 -18.41 -18.24 12.73
N ILE A 18 -18.31 -17.34 11.74
CA ILE A 18 -18.40 -15.88 11.97
C ILE A 18 -19.35 -15.29 10.92
N CYS A 19 -20.61 -15.70 10.95
CA CYS A 19 -21.70 -15.05 10.22
C CYS A 19 -22.91 -14.95 11.14
N ALA A 20 -22.87 -13.99 12.04
CA ALA A 20 -24.05 -13.43 12.68
C ALA A 20 -23.73 -11.97 12.99
N GLN A 21 -24.34 -11.04 12.26
CA GLN A 21 -25.16 -9.96 12.83
C GLN A 21 -25.61 -8.95 11.75
N GLU A 22 -26.94 -8.83 11.66
CA GLU A 22 -27.84 -7.76 11.21
C GLU A 22 -27.59 -7.01 9.90
N THR A 23 -28.43 -7.35 8.93
CA THR A 23 -29.01 -6.42 7.96
C THR A 23 -29.96 -5.47 8.68
N ASP A 24 -29.77 -4.15 8.54
CA ASP A 24 -30.85 -3.21 8.79
C ASP A 24 -30.98 -2.21 7.64
N SER A 25 -32.16 -2.18 7.05
CA SER A 25 -32.54 -1.33 5.92
C SER A 25 -33.20 -0.08 6.47
N LEU A 26 -32.66 1.11 6.17
CA LEU A 26 -33.29 2.36 6.59
C LEU A 26 -34.01 3.05 5.42
N GLN A 27 -35.33 3.08 5.55
CA GLN A 27 -36.26 3.93 4.81
C GLN A 27 -36.05 5.39 5.22
N PHE A 28 -35.99 6.29 4.25
CA PHE A 28 -35.99 7.73 4.50
C PHE A 28 -37.42 8.21 4.75
N LYS A 29 -37.67 8.80 5.93
CA LYS A 29 -38.86 9.60 6.22
C LYS A 29 -38.40 10.98 6.70
N ASP A 30 -38.69 11.98 5.89
CA ASP A 30 -38.32 13.38 6.14
C ASP A 30 -39.16 14.03 7.26
N ASN A 31 -38.50 15.02 7.88
CA ASN A 31 -39.02 16.23 8.53
C ASN A 31 -39.02 16.29 10.07
N ALA A 32 -38.34 17.34 10.56
CA ALA A 32 -38.51 18.05 11.84
C ALA A 32 -37.68 17.70 13.09
N ASP A 33 -36.79 16.69 13.09
CA ASP A 33 -36.00 16.31 14.28
C ASP A 33 -34.47 16.52 14.17
N SER A 34 -33.99 17.19 13.12
CA SER A 34 -32.55 17.26 12.78
C SER A 34 -31.67 17.87 13.88
N ALA A 35 -32.20 18.74 14.75
CA ALA A 35 -31.44 19.32 15.86
C ALA A 35 -31.23 18.36 17.04
N MET A 36 -32.13 17.39 17.23
CA MET A 36 -32.04 16.40 18.33
C MET A 36 -31.23 15.17 17.92
N VAL A 37 -31.31 14.78 16.65
CA VAL A 37 -30.51 13.67 16.07
C VAL A 37 -29.02 14.01 16.00
N LEU A 38 -28.66 15.29 15.78
CA LEU A 38 -27.26 15.72 15.78
C LEU A 38 -26.57 15.59 17.15
N LYS A 39 -27.33 15.53 18.25
CA LYS A 39 -26.80 15.33 19.60
C LYS A 39 -26.57 13.86 19.97
N SER A 40 -27.14 12.92 19.19
CA SER A 40 -27.07 11.48 19.47
C SER A 40 -26.20 10.70 18.48
N LEU A 41 -25.51 11.38 17.57
CA LEU A 41 -24.48 10.72 16.76
C LEU A 41 -23.38 10.20 17.70
N PRO A 42 -23.05 8.90 17.69
CA PRO A 42 -21.99 8.36 18.51
C PRO A 42 -20.71 9.14 18.19
N GLU A 43 -20.09 9.73 19.22
CA GLU A 43 -18.82 10.43 19.09
C GLU A 43 -17.78 9.43 18.59
N ASP A 44 -17.49 9.47 17.29
CA ASP A 44 -16.56 8.55 16.64
C ASP A 44 -15.13 8.84 17.10
N LYS A 45 -14.73 8.19 18.20
CA LYS A 45 -13.38 8.27 18.75
C LYS A 45 -12.31 7.69 17.81
N THR A 46 -12.67 7.09 16.68
CA THR A 46 -11.69 6.54 15.72
C THR A 46 -10.97 7.62 14.91
N HIS A 47 -11.46 8.88 14.95
CA HIS A 47 -10.89 10.03 14.24
C HIS A 47 -10.10 11.02 15.12
N GLN A 48 -9.73 10.63 16.34
CA GLN A 48 -8.86 11.49 17.16
C GLN A 48 -7.43 11.51 16.61
N PHE A 49 -7.04 12.68 16.12
CA PHE A 49 -5.70 12.96 15.62
C PHE A 49 -4.72 12.99 16.79
N SER A 50 -3.76 12.08 16.79
CA SER A 50 -2.70 12.03 17.80
C SER A 50 -1.38 12.33 17.14
N TYR A 51 -0.65 13.32 17.66
CA TYR A 51 0.68 13.70 17.17
C TYR A 51 1.65 12.50 17.15
N LYS A 52 1.43 11.49 18.00
CA LYS A 52 2.23 10.26 18.03
C LYS A 52 2.21 9.50 16.70
N LYS A 53 1.10 9.59 15.94
CA LYS A 53 0.96 8.95 14.62
C LYS A 53 1.77 9.65 13.52
N LEU A 54 2.22 10.89 13.75
CA LEU A 54 3.04 11.65 12.81
C LEU A 54 4.54 11.40 12.97
N ILE A 55 4.99 10.89 14.12
CA ILE A 55 6.42 10.72 14.40
C ILE A 55 7.06 9.83 13.32
N VAL A 56 6.46 8.66 13.05
CA VAL A 56 7.02 7.71 12.08
C VAL A 56 7.04 8.28 10.65
N PRO A 57 5.92 8.80 10.08
CA PRO A 57 5.95 9.43 8.76
C PRO A 57 6.93 10.59 8.65
N THR A 58 6.96 11.49 9.64
CA THR A 58 7.83 12.68 9.60
C THR A 58 9.30 12.28 9.62
N VAL A 59 9.69 11.32 10.47
CA VAL A 59 11.08 10.84 10.55
C VAL A 59 11.51 10.19 9.23
N LEU A 60 10.64 9.37 8.62
CA LEU A 60 10.95 8.71 7.34
C LEU A 60 11.07 9.72 6.19
N ILE A 61 10.19 10.72 6.14
CA ILE A 61 10.25 11.79 5.13
C ILE A 61 11.50 12.64 5.34
N SER A 62 11.82 13.04 6.58
CA SER A 62 13.02 13.83 6.86
C SER A 62 14.29 13.07 6.49
N TYR A 63 14.33 11.75 6.75
CA TYR A 63 15.44 10.90 6.33
C TYR A 63 15.57 10.85 4.80
N GLY A 64 14.45 10.66 4.07
CA GLY A 64 14.47 10.62 2.60
C GLY A 64 14.87 11.95 1.95
N ILE A 65 14.62 13.09 2.59
CA ILE A 65 15.12 14.40 2.15
C ILE A 65 16.61 14.53 2.50
N ALA A 66 16.98 14.22 3.73
CA ALA A 66 18.37 14.31 4.20
C ALA A 66 19.31 13.42 3.37
N SER A 67 18.85 12.24 2.91
CA SER A 67 19.65 11.35 2.07
C SER A 67 20.02 11.94 0.71
N LEU A 68 19.31 12.98 0.26
CA LEU A 68 19.61 13.69 -0.99
C LEU A 68 20.55 14.88 -0.79
N SER A 69 20.56 15.46 0.41
CA SER A 69 21.30 16.69 0.72
C SER A 69 22.66 16.44 1.38
N ILE A 70 22.87 15.28 1.99
CA ILE A 70 24.10 14.95 2.73
C ILE A 70 25.00 14.08 1.85
N ASP A 71 26.22 14.56 1.60
CA ASP A 71 27.19 13.90 0.72
C ASP A 71 27.58 12.49 1.22
N GLU A 72 27.71 12.29 2.53
CA GLU A 72 27.98 10.96 3.13
C GLU A 72 26.85 9.96 2.84
N LEU A 73 25.60 10.38 2.94
CA LEU A 73 24.45 9.50 2.64
C LEU A 73 24.33 9.24 1.14
N LYS A 74 24.67 10.22 0.31
CA LYS A 74 24.67 10.10 -1.14
C LYS A 74 25.76 9.13 -1.63
N THR A 75 26.96 9.22 -1.04
CA THR A 75 28.08 8.32 -1.35
C THR A 75 27.85 6.90 -0.87
N LEU A 76 27.22 6.69 0.29
CA LEU A 76 26.79 5.36 0.74
C LEU A 76 25.71 4.76 -0.19
N ASN A 77 24.77 5.58 -0.64
CA ASN A 77 23.74 5.16 -1.58
C ASN A 77 24.35 4.78 -2.94
N SER A 78 25.32 5.56 -3.44
CA SER A 78 25.99 5.28 -4.71
C SER A 78 26.95 4.08 -4.64
N SER A 79 27.66 3.88 -3.52
CA SER A 79 28.55 2.72 -3.36
C SER A 79 27.77 1.40 -3.25
N THR A 80 26.69 1.39 -2.45
CA THR A 80 25.79 0.22 -2.33
C THR A 80 25.17 -0.13 -3.68
N GLN A 81 24.81 0.90 -4.44
CA GLN A 81 24.29 0.74 -5.79
C GLN A 81 25.36 0.20 -6.75
N TYR A 82 26.61 0.66 -6.65
CA TYR A 82 27.70 0.17 -7.48
C TYR A 82 27.98 -1.33 -7.27
N GLU A 83 28.08 -1.79 -6.02
CA GLU A 83 28.34 -3.21 -5.69
C GLU A 83 27.21 -4.15 -6.13
N ILE A 84 25.95 -3.70 -6.02
CA ILE A 84 24.78 -4.52 -6.41
C ILE A 84 24.61 -4.57 -7.94
N SER A 85 25.11 -3.58 -8.69
CA SER A 85 25.10 -3.58 -10.17
C SER A 85 26.02 -4.63 -10.80
N GLU A 86 26.96 -5.17 -10.04
CA GLU A 86 27.99 -6.09 -10.57
C GLU A 86 27.45 -7.50 -10.89
N HIS A 87 26.32 -7.91 -10.28
CA HIS A 87 25.77 -9.27 -10.42
C HIS A 87 24.36 -9.23 -11.05
N LYS A 88 24.27 -9.45 -12.37
CA LYS A 88 23.07 -9.25 -13.21
C LYS A 88 22.13 -10.50 -13.24
N PRO A 89 20.87 -10.45 -12.75
CA PRO A 89 19.86 -11.50 -13.00
C PRO A 89 18.81 -11.05 -14.05
N ASP A 90 18.27 -12.01 -14.81
CA ASP A 90 17.41 -11.78 -15.98
C ASP A 90 16.16 -10.90 -15.81
N HIS A 91 15.69 -10.37 -16.95
CA HIS A 91 14.70 -9.32 -17.23
C HIS A 91 13.23 -9.53 -16.77
N ILE A 92 12.99 -10.03 -15.56
CA ILE A 92 11.62 -10.19 -15.08
C ILE A 92 11.07 -8.83 -14.59
N LYS A 93 9.87 -8.43 -15.02
CA LYS A 93 9.22 -7.16 -14.64
C LYS A 93 8.22 -7.34 -13.49
N LEU A 94 8.61 -8.04 -12.43
CA LEU A 94 7.70 -8.37 -11.33
C LEU A 94 7.17 -7.13 -10.59
N ASP A 95 7.98 -6.10 -10.42
CA ASP A 95 7.61 -4.84 -9.76
C ASP A 95 6.35 -4.18 -10.36
N ASN A 96 6.20 -4.24 -11.69
CA ASN A 96 5.05 -3.65 -12.37
C ASN A 96 3.72 -4.27 -11.94
N TYR A 97 3.76 -5.55 -11.55
CA TYR A 97 2.59 -6.32 -11.09
C TYR A 97 2.45 -6.29 -9.58
N THR A 98 3.56 -6.46 -8.85
CA THR A 98 3.53 -6.58 -7.38
C THR A 98 3.15 -5.28 -6.69
N GLN A 99 3.37 -4.12 -7.32
CA GLN A 99 2.91 -2.83 -6.80
C GLN A 99 1.38 -2.75 -6.62
N PHE A 100 0.61 -3.48 -7.42
CA PHE A 100 -0.86 -3.53 -7.33
C PHE A 100 -1.35 -4.77 -6.58
N ALA A 101 -0.46 -5.70 -6.24
CA ALA A 101 -0.83 -6.97 -5.60
C ALA A 101 -1.66 -6.78 -4.32
N PRO A 102 -1.35 -5.84 -3.40
CA PRO A 102 -2.20 -5.63 -2.23
C PRO A 102 -3.64 -5.22 -2.59
N ALA A 103 -3.81 -4.38 -3.61
CA ALA A 103 -5.14 -3.97 -4.06
C ALA A 103 -5.89 -5.13 -4.74
N VAL A 104 -5.20 -5.90 -5.60
CA VAL A 104 -5.77 -7.11 -6.24
C VAL A 104 -6.21 -8.12 -5.16
N LEU A 105 -5.42 -8.30 -4.11
CA LEU A 105 -5.79 -9.16 -2.99
C LEU A 105 -7.07 -8.69 -2.31
N VAL A 106 -7.25 -7.38 -2.08
CA VAL A 106 -8.50 -6.85 -1.50
C VAL A 106 -9.71 -7.21 -2.36
N TYR A 107 -9.63 -6.99 -3.67
CA TYR A 107 -10.74 -7.32 -4.58
C TYR A 107 -10.97 -8.82 -4.68
N GLY A 108 -9.91 -9.62 -4.73
CA GLY A 108 -9.99 -11.09 -4.78
C GLY A 108 -10.61 -11.66 -3.51
N LEU A 109 -10.11 -11.27 -2.33
CA LEU A 109 -10.63 -11.69 -1.03
C LEU A 109 -12.11 -11.35 -0.90
N ASN A 110 -12.52 -10.18 -1.40
CA ASN A 110 -13.92 -9.81 -1.40
C ASN A 110 -14.79 -10.66 -2.34
N ALA A 111 -14.28 -11.02 -3.52
CA ALA A 111 -14.97 -11.93 -4.44
C ALA A 111 -15.12 -13.35 -3.84
N PHE A 112 -14.17 -13.78 -3.01
CA PHE A 112 -14.23 -15.05 -2.26
C PHE A 112 -15.04 -14.95 -0.94
N GLY A 113 -15.74 -13.84 -0.71
CA GLY A 113 -16.67 -13.69 0.43
C GLY A 113 -16.07 -13.06 1.68
N VAL A 114 -14.77 -12.70 1.69
CA VAL A 114 -14.16 -11.95 2.80
C VAL A 114 -14.53 -10.48 2.65
N LYS A 115 -15.61 -10.07 3.33
CA LYS A 115 -16.07 -8.68 3.33
C LYS A 115 -14.99 -7.79 3.95
N GLY A 116 -14.58 -6.79 3.17
CA GLY A 116 -13.79 -5.69 3.68
C GLY A 116 -14.69 -4.67 4.37
N LYS A 117 -14.09 -3.70 5.06
CA LYS A 117 -14.81 -2.66 5.79
C LYS A 117 -15.78 -1.84 4.92
N HIS A 118 -15.43 -1.59 3.65
CA HIS A 118 -16.21 -0.70 2.79
C HIS A 118 -16.89 -1.45 1.63
N ASN A 119 -17.98 -0.85 1.13
CA ASN A 119 -18.67 -1.34 -0.05
C ASN A 119 -17.78 -1.26 -1.31
N PHE A 120 -18.11 -2.03 -2.36
CA PHE A 120 -17.31 -2.05 -3.60
C PHE A 120 -17.11 -0.64 -4.22
N ARG A 121 -18.15 0.20 -4.20
CA ARG A 121 -18.07 1.57 -4.69
C ARG A 121 -17.16 2.45 -3.81
N GLU A 122 -17.38 2.43 -2.51
CA GLU A 122 -16.60 3.23 -1.55
C GLU A 122 -15.13 2.86 -1.57
N ARG A 123 -14.79 1.57 -1.52
CA ARG A 123 -13.40 1.13 -1.57
C ARG A 123 -12.71 1.52 -2.89
N SER A 124 -13.45 1.49 -4.00
CA SER A 124 -12.92 1.91 -5.30
C SER A 124 -12.63 3.41 -5.33
N ILE A 125 -13.48 4.22 -4.71
CA ILE A 125 -13.26 5.67 -4.55
C ILE A 125 -12.06 5.94 -3.62
N ILE A 126 -11.97 5.23 -2.50
CA ILE A 126 -10.85 5.36 -1.55
C ILE A 126 -9.53 4.99 -2.25
N TYR A 127 -9.50 3.87 -2.98
CA TYR A 127 -8.32 3.45 -3.70
C TYR A 127 -7.95 4.43 -4.82
N GLY A 128 -8.93 4.84 -5.64
CA GLY A 128 -8.74 5.80 -6.72
C GLY A 128 -8.21 7.15 -6.23
N THR A 129 -8.78 7.69 -5.16
CA THR A 129 -8.31 8.94 -4.55
C THR A 129 -6.91 8.77 -3.95
N SER A 130 -6.61 7.65 -3.31
CA SER A 130 -5.25 7.36 -2.82
C SER A 130 -4.23 7.36 -3.96
N MET A 131 -4.53 6.69 -5.08
CA MET A 131 -3.66 6.65 -6.25
C MET A 131 -3.48 8.03 -6.89
N MET A 132 -4.54 8.84 -6.92
CA MET A 132 -4.49 10.21 -7.40
C MET A 132 -3.58 11.08 -6.54
N ILE A 133 -3.72 11.03 -5.21
CA ILE A 133 -2.88 11.77 -4.27
C ILE A 133 -1.42 11.32 -4.37
N THR A 134 -1.16 10.01 -4.39
CA THR A 134 0.19 9.47 -4.57
C THR A 134 0.83 9.97 -5.87
N SER A 135 0.08 9.98 -6.97
CA SER A 135 0.57 10.48 -8.27
C SER A 135 0.81 11.99 -8.24
N ALA A 136 -0.12 12.75 -7.65
CA ALA A 136 -0.04 14.19 -7.52
C ALA A 136 1.17 14.65 -6.67
N ILE A 137 1.66 13.83 -5.75
CA ILE A 137 2.87 14.11 -4.97
C ILE A 137 4.13 13.63 -5.70
N THR A 138 4.13 12.39 -6.22
CA THR A 138 5.33 11.77 -6.75
C THR A 138 5.79 12.35 -8.09
N ILE A 139 4.85 12.71 -8.98
CA ILE A 139 5.16 13.27 -10.31
C ILE A 139 5.89 14.63 -10.20
N PRO A 140 5.38 15.65 -9.49
CA PRO A 140 6.08 16.93 -9.40
C PRO A 140 7.40 16.78 -8.65
N LEU A 141 7.48 15.93 -7.61
CA LEU A 141 8.71 15.74 -6.85
C LEU A 141 9.83 15.15 -7.72
N LYS A 142 9.50 14.24 -8.65
CA LYS A 142 10.45 13.74 -9.67
C LYS A 142 11.05 14.86 -10.51
N HIS A 143 10.22 15.80 -10.94
CA HIS A 143 10.65 16.91 -11.79
C HIS A 143 11.35 18.03 -11.01
N ALA A 144 11.11 18.12 -9.69
CA ALA A 144 11.77 19.08 -8.82
C ALA A 144 13.18 18.61 -8.42
N VAL A 145 13.31 17.36 -7.95
CA VAL A 145 14.58 16.82 -7.45
C VAL A 145 15.54 16.50 -8.59
N LYS A 146 15.03 15.99 -9.73
CA LYS A 146 15.82 15.64 -10.91
C LYS A 146 17.04 14.74 -10.62
N GLU A 147 16.86 13.78 -9.70
CA GLU A 147 17.89 12.83 -9.32
C GLU A 147 18.16 11.85 -10.48
N GLU A 148 19.43 11.70 -10.82
CA GLU A 148 19.90 10.82 -11.89
C GLU A 148 19.73 9.34 -11.52
N ARG A 149 19.47 8.48 -12.51
CA ARG A 149 19.44 7.03 -12.29
C ARG A 149 20.85 6.45 -12.33
N PRO A 150 21.09 5.35 -11.61
CA PRO A 150 22.35 4.59 -11.74
C PRO A 150 22.71 4.20 -13.17
N ASP A 151 21.71 3.86 -13.97
CA ASP A 151 21.86 3.44 -15.36
C ASP A 151 22.02 4.63 -16.32
N HIS A 152 22.13 5.86 -15.80
CA HIS A 152 22.15 7.12 -16.55
C HIS A 152 20.98 7.31 -17.54
N SER A 153 19.91 6.52 -17.43
CA SER A 153 18.83 6.51 -18.44
C SER A 153 17.92 7.74 -18.37
N ASN A 154 17.77 8.36 -17.20
CA ASN A 154 17.05 9.61 -16.99
C ASN A 154 17.30 10.18 -15.59
N ARG A 155 16.71 11.35 -15.34
CA ARG A 155 16.79 12.12 -14.10
C ARG A 155 15.50 12.07 -13.26
N LEU A 156 14.74 10.98 -13.31
CA LEU A 156 13.45 10.85 -12.63
C LEU A 156 13.45 9.71 -11.60
N SER A 157 14.57 9.54 -10.89
CA SER A 157 14.78 8.46 -9.90
C SER A 157 13.97 8.64 -8.62
N PHE A 158 13.99 9.84 -8.07
CA PHE A 158 13.41 10.14 -6.76
C PHE A 158 12.07 10.89 -6.87
N PRO A 159 11.02 10.52 -6.11
CA PRO A 159 10.85 9.29 -5.32
C PRO A 159 10.47 8.09 -6.20
N SER A 160 10.54 6.87 -5.65
CA SER A 160 10.11 5.65 -6.36
C SER A 160 8.59 5.59 -6.52
N GLY A 161 8.11 5.66 -7.78
CA GLY A 161 6.67 5.57 -8.08
C GLY A 161 6.08 4.20 -7.76
N HIS A 162 6.76 3.10 -8.11
CA HIS A 162 6.24 1.75 -7.84
C HIS A 162 6.19 1.45 -6.35
N THR A 163 7.21 1.87 -5.61
CA THR A 163 7.21 1.73 -4.14
C THR A 163 6.09 2.57 -3.54
N ALA A 164 5.90 3.81 -3.98
CA ALA A 164 4.82 4.66 -3.50
C ALA A 164 3.43 4.06 -3.76
N ILE A 165 3.19 3.49 -4.95
CA ILE A 165 1.95 2.79 -5.30
C ILE A 165 1.77 1.52 -4.47
N ALA A 166 2.84 0.75 -4.25
CA ALA A 166 2.79 -0.48 -3.46
C ALA A 166 2.43 -0.19 -2.00
N PHE A 167 3.06 0.81 -1.38
CA PHE A 167 2.73 1.22 -0.01
C PHE A 167 1.35 1.87 0.10
N ALA A 168 0.90 2.63 -0.90
CA ALA A 168 -0.47 3.15 -0.95
C ALA A 168 -1.50 2.00 -1.04
N SER A 169 -1.23 1.00 -1.87
CA SER A 169 -2.08 -0.20 -2.02
C SER A 169 -2.08 -1.04 -0.74
N ALA A 170 -0.94 -1.17 -0.06
CA ALA A 170 -0.83 -1.83 1.24
C ALA A 170 -1.61 -1.09 2.33
N GLN A 171 -1.52 0.23 2.37
CA GLN A 171 -2.28 1.07 3.30
C GLN A 171 -3.80 0.91 3.07
N PHE A 172 -4.22 0.87 1.81
CA PHE A 172 -5.60 0.61 1.42
C PHE A 172 -6.06 -0.76 1.97
N MET A 173 -5.29 -1.83 1.72
CA MET A 173 -5.58 -3.16 2.25
C MET A 173 -5.63 -3.20 3.79
N PHE A 174 -4.67 -2.55 4.45
CA PHE A 174 -4.65 -2.44 5.91
C PHE A 174 -5.90 -1.74 6.42
N ARG A 175 -6.34 -0.64 5.80
CA ARG A 175 -7.54 0.07 6.23
C ARG A 175 -8.81 -0.76 6.03
N GLU A 176 -8.83 -1.60 5.00
CA GLU A 176 -9.96 -2.46 4.67
C GLU A 176 -10.11 -3.64 5.63
N TYR A 177 -9.00 -4.22 6.10
CA TYR A 177 -9.01 -5.47 6.87
C TYR A 177 -8.57 -5.35 8.33
N LYS A 178 -7.92 -4.26 8.78
CA LYS A 178 -7.39 -4.15 10.16
C LYS A 178 -8.42 -4.41 11.26
N ASP A 179 -9.69 -4.08 11.01
CA ASP A 179 -10.77 -4.18 12.00
C ASP A 179 -11.32 -5.63 12.09
N HIS A 180 -11.16 -6.42 11.04
CA HIS A 180 -11.61 -7.82 10.97
C HIS A 180 -10.47 -8.82 11.18
N ASN A 181 -9.33 -8.58 10.51
CA ASN A 181 -8.15 -9.43 10.55
C ASN A 181 -6.88 -8.59 10.40
N LEU A 182 -6.24 -8.31 11.53
CA LEU A 182 -5.04 -7.47 11.58
C LEU A 182 -3.87 -8.08 10.80
N LEU A 183 -3.67 -9.40 10.87
CA LEU A 183 -2.59 -10.09 10.15
C LEU A 183 -2.78 -9.97 8.64
N LEU A 184 -4.02 -10.12 8.17
CA LEU A 184 -4.37 -9.94 6.77
C LEU A 184 -4.08 -8.50 6.33
N GLY A 185 -4.49 -7.50 7.12
CA GLY A 185 -4.18 -6.10 6.85
C GLY A 185 -2.67 -5.82 6.78
N ILE A 186 -1.88 -6.40 7.69
CA ILE A 186 -0.42 -6.20 7.74
C ILE A 186 0.29 -6.87 6.56
N SER A 187 -0.24 -7.99 6.04
CA SER A 187 0.37 -8.72 4.91
C SER A 187 0.59 -7.87 3.66
N GLY A 188 -0.24 -6.84 3.44
CA GLY A 188 -0.06 -5.88 2.36
C GLY A 188 1.28 -5.15 2.42
N TYR A 189 1.76 -4.79 3.61
CA TYR A 189 3.06 -4.11 3.75
C TYR A 189 4.23 -5.03 3.43
N SER A 190 4.12 -6.33 3.72
CA SER A 190 5.14 -7.31 3.32
C SER A 190 5.33 -7.33 1.80
N LEU A 191 4.25 -7.27 1.02
CA LEU A 191 4.29 -7.18 -0.44
C LEU A 191 4.84 -5.83 -0.94
N ALA A 192 4.54 -4.74 -0.22
CA ALA A 192 5.09 -3.43 -0.54
C ALA A 192 6.60 -3.35 -0.30
N VAL A 193 7.08 -3.91 0.82
CA VAL A 193 8.50 -4.05 1.13
C VAL A 193 9.18 -4.92 0.07
N PHE A 194 8.59 -6.06 -0.29
CA PHE A 194 9.11 -6.90 -1.36
C PHE A 194 9.27 -6.12 -2.68
N THR A 195 8.25 -5.34 -3.07
CA THR A 195 8.31 -4.51 -4.29
C THR A 195 9.42 -3.45 -4.19
N GLY A 196 9.60 -2.83 -3.02
CA GLY A 196 10.68 -1.86 -2.79
C GLY A 196 12.07 -2.48 -2.90
N VAL A 197 12.30 -3.60 -2.21
CA VAL A 197 13.57 -4.34 -2.24
C VAL A 197 13.85 -4.83 -3.66
N TYR A 198 12.87 -5.44 -4.32
CA TYR A 198 13.02 -5.91 -5.69
C TYR A 198 13.40 -4.79 -6.65
N ARG A 199 12.91 -3.56 -6.42
CA ARG A 199 13.27 -2.41 -7.24
C ARG A 199 14.70 -1.91 -7.01
N ILE A 200 15.20 -1.98 -5.78
CA ILE A 200 16.62 -1.69 -5.46
C ILE A 200 17.51 -2.70 -6.19
N LEU A 201 17.13 -3.98 -6.15
CA LEU A 201 17.86 -5.05 -6.84
C LEU A 201 17.80 -4.90 -8.37
N LYS A 202 16.64 -4.54 -8.94
CA LYS A 202 16.40 -4.46 -10.39
C LYS A 202 16.95 -3.20 -11.06
N ILE A 203 16.92 -2.04 -10.40
CA ILE A 203 17.41 -0.77 -10.97
C ILE A 203 18.89 -0.85 -11.38
N ASN A 204 19.60 -1.86 -10.89
CA ASN A 204 20.99 -2.17 -11.17
C ASN A 204 21.19 -3.21 -12.30
N THR A 205 20.17 -3.51 -13.11
CA THR A 205 20.25 -4.53 -14.16
C THR A 205 19.75 -4.00 -15.52
N GLY A 206 20.29 -2.86 -15.96
CA GLY A 206 19.69 -2.15 -17.09
C GLY A 206 20.59 -1.18 -17.85
N SER A 207 21.82 -1.54 -18.21
CA SER A 207 22.47 -0.93 -19.38
C SER A 207 23.65 -1.80 -19.83
N GLU A 208 23.45 -2.60 -20.89
CA GLU A 208 24.36 -2.71 -22.04
C GLU A 208 23.73 -3.64 -23.07
N THR A 209 23.59 -3.09 -24.28
CA THR A 209 23.21 -3.61 -25.61
C THR A 209 22.76 -5.06 -25.75
#